data_AF-A0A9D2LXS3-F1
#
_entry.id   AF-A0A9D2LXS3-F1
#
_cell.length_a   1.000
_cell.length_b   1.000
_cell.length_c   1.000
_cell.angle_alpha   90.00
_cell.angle_beta   90.00
_cell.angle_gamma   90.00
#
_symmetry.space_group_name_H-M   'P 1'
#
loop_
_entity.id
_entity.type
_entity.pdbx_description
1 polymer ?
#
loop_
_entity_poly.entity_id
_entity_poly.type
_entity_poly.pdbx_seq_one_letter_code
_entity_poly.pdbx_strand_id
1 'polypeptide(L)'
;QRVLGGLANITQDYATKRYRSNVMNWGMLPFHLKGEPTAFEVGDYIYVPGIRSALEGDLSHIPAYVCKDGKAQEITLYCKDMTESEREIVKAGCLINFNRNRNR
;
A
#
# COMPACT_ATOMS: atom_id res chain seq x y z
N GLN A 1 -8.72 9.45 -5.49
CA GLN A 1 -8.60 8.47 -4.39
C GLN A 1 -8.10 9.15 -3.12
N ARG A 2 -6.85 9.63 -3.06
CA ARG A 2 -6.28 10.22 -1.83
C ARG A 2 -7.12 11.31 -1.18
N VAL A 3 -7.59 12.30 -1.96
CA VAL A 3 -8.41 13.42 -1.48
C VAL A 3 -9.76 12.97 -0.90
N LEU A 4 -10.26 11.81 -1.34
CA LEU A 4 -11.50 11.20 -0.84
C LEU A 4 -11.25 10.25 0.35
N GLY A 5 -10.05 10.27 0.94
CA GLY A 5 -9.69 9.43 2.07
C GLY A 5 -9.04 8.08 1.72
N GLY A 6 -8.84 7.77 0.43
CA GLY A 6 -8.15 6.55 0.02
C GLY A 6 -6.69 6.52 0.51
N LEU A 7 -6.26 5.38 1.07
CA LEU A 7 -4.91 5.20 1.65
C LEU A 7 -4.06 4.16 0.92
N ALA A 8 -4.70 3.17 0.30
CA ALA A 8 -4.03 2.11 -0.42
C ALA A 8 -4.91 1.62 -1.57
N ASN A 9 -4.28 1.02 -2.57
CA ASN A 9 -4.94 0.18 -3.55
C ASN A 9 -4.46 -1.27 -3.33
N ILE A 10 -5.37 -2.22 -3.48
CA ILE A 10 -5.08 -3.66 -3.50
C ILE A 10 -5.57 -4.17 -4.84
N THR A 11 -4.71 -4.82 -5.62
CA THR A 11 -5.03 -5.28 -6.98
C THR A 11 -4.20 -6.50 -7.34
N GLN A 12 -4.56 -7.23 -8.39
CA GLN A 12 -3.70 -8.29 -8.93
C GLN A 12 -2.51 -7.68 -9.68
N ASP A 13 -2.75 -6.63 -10.49
CA ASP A 13 -1.70 -5.87 -11.15
C ASP A 13 -2.15 -4.45 -11.51
N TYR A 14 -1.18 -3.54 -11.66
CA TYR A 14 -1.41 -2.20 -12.16
C TYR A 14 -1.27 -2.18 -13.68
N ALA A 15 -2.21 -1.54 -14.36
CA ALA A 15 -2.21 -1.44 -15.83
C ALA A 15 -0.90 -0.88 -16.42
N THR A 16 -0.23 0.03 -15.70
CA THR A 16 1.09 0.55 -16.09
C THR A 16 1.97 0.83 -14.89
N LYS A 17 3.29 0.83 -15.10
CA LYS A 17 4.27 1.32 -14.11
C LYS A 17 3.98 2.76 -13.68
N ARG A 18 3.62 3.63 -14.64
CA ARG A 18 3.29 5.05 -14.38
C ARG A 18 2.11 5.20 -13.42
N TYR A 19 1.05 4.40 -13.61
CA TYR A 19 -0.10 4.46 -12.72
C TYR A 19 0.28 4.04 -11.29
N ARG A 20 1.07 2.98 -11.14
CA ARG A 20 1.60 2.56 -9.84
C ARG A 20 2.45 3.65 -9.18
N SER A 21 3.35 4.31 -9.92
CA SER A 21 4.14 5.41 -9.38
C SER A 21 3.28 6.62 -8.98
N ASN A 22 2.18 6.89 -9.69
CA ASN A 22 1.24 7.93 -9.26
C ASN A 22 0.61 7.62 -7.90
N VAL A 23 0.20 6.37 -7.64
CA VAL A 23 -0.34 5.96 -6.32
C VAL A 23 0.66 6.31 -5.20
N MET A 24 1.94 5.97 -5.40
CA MET A 24 3.00 6.31 -4.44
C MET A 24 3.23 7.82 -4.31
N ASN A 25 3.23 8.56 -5.43
CA ASN A 25 3.38 10.01 -5.42
C ASN A 25 2.26 10.72 -4.65
N TRP A 26 1.06 10.14 -4.62
CA TRP A 26 -0.07 10.60 -3.80
C TRP A 26 0.02 10.16 -2.32
N GLY A 27 1.08 9.44 -1.96
CA GLY A 27 1.29 8.90 -0.61
C GLY A 27 0.41 7.70 -0.28
N MET A 28 -0.11 7.01 -1.29
CA MET A 28 -0.88 5.80 -1.12
C MET A 28 0.00 4.55 -1.30
N LEU A 29 -0.39 3.46 -0.65
CA LEU A 29 0.32 2.18 -0.74
C LEU A 29 -0.15 1.36 -1.95
N PRO A 30 0.75 0.93 -2.85
CA PRO A 30 0.38 0.21 -4.07
C PRO A 30 0.41 -1.32 -3.86
N PHE A 31 -0.43 -1.85 -2.97
CA PHE A 31 -0.46 -3.27 -2.70
C PHE A 31 -0.91 -4.09 -3.91
N HIS A 32 -0.44 -5.33 -3.90
CA HIS A 32 -0.82 -6.40 -4.76
C HIS A 32 -1.31 -7.59 -3.92
N LEU A 33 -2.22 -8.37 -4.49
CA LEU A 33 -2.71 -9.63 -3.96
C LEU A 33 -2.51 -10.71 -5.02
N LYS A 34 -1.95 -11.86 -4.65
CA LYS A 34 -1.79 -12.99 -5.57
C LYS A 34 -3.12 -13.74 -5.70
N GLY A 35 -3.50 -14.07 -6.93
CA GLY A 35 -4.71 -14.86 -7.21
C GLY A 35 -6.00 -14.05 -7.08
N GLU A 36 -7.12 -14.75 -7.10
CA GLU A 36 -8.45 -14.15 -6.98
C GLU A 36 -8.73 -13.68 -5.54
N PRO A 37 -9.35 -12.51 -5.34
CA PRO A 37 -9.66 -11.96 -4.01
C PRO A 37 -10.88 -12.65 -3.38
N THR A 38 -10.76 -13.94 -3.06
CA THR A 38 -11.84 -14.72 -2.44
C THR A 38 -11.91 -14.58 -0.92
N ALA A 39 -10.91 -13.92 -0.31
CA ALA A 39 -10.76 -13.82 1.13
C ALA A 39 -11.57 -12.67 1.78
N PHE A 40 -12.15 -11.77 1.00
CA PHE A 40 -12.89 -10.61 1.51
C PHE A 40 -13.92 -10.12 0.49
N GLU A 41 -14.92 -9.39 0.97
CA GLU A 41 -15.95 -8.74 0.15
C GLU A 41 -16.17 -7.27 0.53
N VAL A 42 -17.07 -6.60 -0.18
CA VAL A 42 -17.41 -5.19 0.10
C VAL A 42 -18.00 -5.09 1.51
N GLY A 43 -17.40 -4.23 2.34
CA GLY A 43 -17.80 -4.01 3.73
C GLY A 43 -16.84 -4.60 4.75
N ASP A 44 -15.98 -5.54 4.33
CA ASP A 44 -14.93 -6.07 5.19
C ASP A 44 -13.80 -5.05 5.41
N TYR A 45 -13.19 -5.10 6.59
CA TYR A 45 -12.04 -4.26 6.91
C TYR A 45 -10.74 -5.02 6.67
N ILE A 46 -9.72 -4.35 6.13
CA ILE A 46 -8.38 -4.91 6.00
C ILE A 46 -7.43 -4.14 6.90
N TYR A 47 -6.84 -4.84 7.85
CA TYR A 47 -5.86 -4.31 8.79
C TYR A 47 -4.44 -4.70 8.37
N VAL A 48 -3.55 -3.72 8.23
CA VAL A 48 -2.14 -3.93 7.87
C VAL A 48 -1.26 -3.38 9.01
N PRO A 49 -0.77 -4.24 9.92
CA PRO A 49 0.08 -3.79 11.02
C PRO A 49 1.47 -3.36 10.53
N GLY A 50 2.10 -2.40 11.22
CA GLY A 50 3.54 -2.14 11.08
C GLY A 50 4.00 -1.64 9.70
N ILE A 51 3.11 -1.12 8.86
CA ILE A 51 3.41 -0.81 7.46
C ILE A 51 4.59 0.14 7.25
N ARG A 52 4.80 1.09 8.18
CA ARG A 52 5.94 2.02 8.10
C ARG A 52 7.28 1.27 8.20
N SER A 53 7.39 0.29 9.08
CA SER A 53 8.58 -0.55 9.22
C SER A 53 8.71 -1.52 8.03
N ALA A 54 7.60 -2.04 7.51
CA ALA A 54 7.63 -2.89 6.32
C ALA A 54 8.21 -2.16 5.09
N LEU A 55 7.97 -0.84 4.96
CA LEU A 55 8.57 -0.01 3.90
C LEU A 55 10.10 0.07 3.94
N GLU A 56 10.74 -0.29 5.05
CA GLU A 56 12.21 -0.34 5.18
C GLU A 56 12.78 -1.71 4.82
N GLY A 57 11.94 -2.74 4.78
CA GLY A 57 12.33 -4.13 4.54
C GLY A 57 11.84 -4.69 3.21
N ASP A 58 11.67 -6.01 3.23
CA ASP A 58 11.12 -6.78 2.13
C ASP A 58 9.61 -6.55 2.00
N LEU A 59 9.18 -6.16 0.80
CA LEU A 59 7.78 -5.92 0.46
C LEU A 59 7.14 -7.10 -0.26
N SER A 60 7.86 -8.20 -0.45
CA SER A 60 7.37 -9.40 -1.13
C SER A 60 6.31 -10.16 -0.30
N HIS A 61 6.29 -9.94 1.02
CA HIS A 61 5.40 -10.60 1.96
C HIS A 61 5.01 -9.66 3.11
N ILE A 62 3.85 -9.02 3.00
CA ILE A 62 3.28 -8.10 4.00
C ILE A 62 2.04 -8.76 4.59
N PRO A 63 2.10 -9.25 5.85
CA PRO A 63 0.93 -9.77 6.54
C PRO A 63 -0.15 -8.70 6.69
N ALA A 64 -1.38 -9.09 6.38
CA ALA A 64 -2.57 -8.28 6.57
C ALA A 64 -3.72 -9.17 7.04
N TYR A 65 -4.76 -8.57 7.58
CA TYR A 65 -5.85 -9.31 8.20
C TYR A 65 -7.19 -8.78 7.69
N VAL A 66 -8.02 -9.68 7.16
CA VAL A 66 -9.42 -9.40 6.90
C VAL A 66 -10.18 -9.53 8.22
N CYS A 67 -10.76 -8.44 8.68
CA CYS A 67 -11.52 -8.35 9.92
C CYS A 67 -13.02 -8.42 9.61
N LYS A 68 -13.65 -9.54 9.98
CA LYS A 68 -15.07 -9.82 9.75
C LYS A 68 -15.64 -10.65 10.90
N ASP A 69 -16.85 -10.33 11.36
CA ASP A 69 -17.58 -11.07 12.41
C ASP A 69 -16.75 -11.32 13.69
N GLY A 70 -15.94 -10.33 14.09
CA GLY A 70 -15.06 -10.43 15.27
C GLY A 70 -13.85 -11.36 15.09
N LYS A 71 -13.61 -11.85 13.87
CA LYS A 71 -12.45 -12.69 13.53
C LYS A 71 -11.49 -11.92 12.61
N ALA A 72 -10.21 -12.24 12.73
CA ALA A 72 -9.15 -11.75 11.86
C ALA A 72 -8.58 -12.94 11.07
N GLN A 73 -8.86 -12.98 9.77
CA GLN A 73 -8.28 -13.97 8.86
C GLN A 73 -7.05 -13.37 8.19
N GLU A 74 -5.91 -14.04 8.29
CA GLU A 74 -4.68 -13.59 7.67
C GLU A 74 -4.74 -13.71 6.13
N ILE A 75 -4.25 -12.68 5.46
CA ILE A 75 -3.96 -12.64 4.03
C ILE A 75 -2.54 -12.10 3.83
N THR A 76 -1.94 -12.41 2.69
CA THR A 76 -0.64 -11.87 2.31
C THR A 76 -0.81 -10.85 1.20
N LEU A 77 -0.43 -9.60 1.49
CA LEU A 77 -0.24 -8.57 0.48
C LEU A 77 1.23 -8.47 0.10
N TYR A 78 1.53 -7.84 -1.02
CA TYR A 78 2.89 -7.49 -1.39
C TYR A 78 2.93 -6.18 -2.17
N CYS A 79 4.09 -5.54 -2.26
CA CYS A 79 4.34 -4.52 -3.26
C CYS A 79 5.43 -5.03 -4.19
N LYS A 80 5.28 -4.80 -5.50
CA LYS A 80 6.41 -4.89 -6.43
C LYS A 80 7.55 -3.97 -5.95
N ASP A 81 8.75 -4.15 -6.49
CA ASP A 81 9.92 -3.37 -6.09
C ASP A 81 9.66 -1.86 -6.13
N MET A 82 10.13 -1.19 -5.09
CA MET A 82 10.09 0.26 -4.94
C MET A 82 11.53 0.74 -4.81
N THR A 83 11.87 1.75 -5.59
CA THR A 83 13.12 2.48 -5.39
C THR A 83 13.15 3.11 -4.00
N GLU A 84 14.34 3.38 -3.47
CA GLU A 84 14.49 4.06 -2.19
C GLU A 84 13.75 5.41 -2.16
N SER A 85 13.84 6.18 -3.25
CA SER A 85 13.10 7.45 -3.38
C SER A 85 11.58 7.25 -3.32
N GLU A 86 11.02 6.22 -3.96
CA GLU A 86 9.58 5.93 -3.87
C GLU A 86 9.15 5.55 -2.45
N ARG A 87 9.99 4.82 -1.71
CA ARG A 87 9.76 4.49 -0.29
C ARG A 87 9.76 5.75 0.57
N GLU A 88 10.73 6.64 0.38
CA GLU A 88 10.78 7.91 1.10
C GLU A 88 9.60 8.84 0.77
N ILE A 89 9.16 8.86 -0.49
CA ILE A 89 7.97 9.61 -0.92
C ILE A 89 6.72 9.16 -0.15
N VAL A 90 6.51 7.85 -0.06
CA VAL A 90 5.37 7.29 0.69
C VAL A 90 5.51 7.56 2.18
N LYS A 91 6.70 7.40 2.77
CA LYS A 91 6.96 7.72 4.20
C LYS A 91 6.74 9.20 4.52
N ALA A 92 7.05 10.10 3.60
CA ALA A 92 6.76 11.53 3.71
C ALA A 92 5.27 11.87 3.50
N GLY A 93 4.46 10.90 3.07
CA GLY A 93 3.02 11.02 2.87
C GLY A 93 2.60 11.58 1.51
N CYS A 94 3.53 12.04 0.68
CA CYS A 94 3.39 12.29 -0.76
C CYS A 94 4.69 12.89 -1.34
N LEU A 95 4.76 12.99 -2.68
CA LEU A 95 5.91 13.55 -3.39
C LEU A 95 6.16 15.02 -3.02
N ILE A 96 5.10 15.80 -2.85
CA ILE A 96 5.20 17.23 -2.50
C ILE A 96 5.84 17.40 -1.11
N ASN A 97 5.46 16.55 -0.15
CA ASN A 97 6.03 16.57 1.20
C ASN A 97 7.50 16.14 1.19
N PHE A 98 7.82 15.09 0.44
CA PHE A 98 9.21 14.65 0.26
C PHE A 98 10.10 15.77 -0.29
N ASN A 99 9.66 16.43 -1.35
CA ASN A 99 10.39 17.55 -1.94
C ASN A 99 10.51 18.74 -0.97
N ARG A 100 9.44 19.06 -0.22
CA ARG A 100 9.48 20.09 0.84
C ARG A 100 10.54 19.77 1.90
N ASN A 101 10.64 18.51 2.31
CA ASN A 101 11.59 18.08 3.34
C ASN A 101 13.04 18.06 2.85
N ARG A 102 13.30 17.85 1.56
CA ARG A 102 14.66 17.92 0.98
C ARG A 102 15.19 19.34 0.82
N ASN A 103 14.30 20.32 0.71
CA ASN A 103 14.65 21.74 0.54
C ASN A 103 14.70 22.51 1.87
N ARG A 104 14.63 21.80 3.00
CA ARG A 104 14.83 22.32 4.35
C ARG A 104 16.18 21.84 4.88
#